data_AF-B7S3C6-F1
#
_entry.id   AF-B7S3C6-F1
#
_cell.length_a   1.000
_cell.length_b   1.000
_cell.length_c   1.000
_cell.angle_alpha   90.00
_cell.angle_beta   90.00
_cell.angle_gamma   90.00
#
_symmetry.space_group_name_H-M   'P 1'
#
loop_
_entity.id
_entity.type
_entity.pdbx_description
1 polymer ?
#
loop_
_entity_poly.entity_id
_entity_poly.type
_entity_poly.pdbx_seq_one_letter_code
_entity_poly.pdbx_strand_id
1 'polypeptide(L)'
;MDTETLELKLSEGVLKETPKLESGLTLLKIIAAVAPLMGLLGTVTGMIITFQAITIFGAGDPKAMAGGISGALITTVLGLLVAIPTVLLHTVVNGRAQRIIHILDEQTTGMIAEHTEANLRS
;
A
#
# COMPACT_ATOMS: atom_id res chain seq x y z
N MET A 1 6.50 -1.25 -41.62
CA MET A 1 6.60 -2.01 -40.36
C MET A 1 5.53 -3.06 -40.42
N ASP A 2 5.90 -4.31 -40.17
CA ASP A 2 4.97 -5.40 -39.92
C ASP A 2 4.13 -5.11 -38.65
N THR A 3 2.86 -5.48 -38.70
CA THR A 3 1.88 -5.20 -37.64
C THR A 3 2.28 -5.85 -36.31
N GLU A 4 2.91 -7.01 -36.38
CA GLU A 4 3.45 -7.77 -35.24
C GLU A 4 4.55 -6.99 -34.50
N THR A 5 5.52 -6.41 -35.23
CA THR A 5 6.55 -5.56 -34.62
C THR A 5 5.96 -4.28 -34.00
N LEU A 6 4.87 -3.74 -34.55
CA LEU A 6 4.20 -2.56 -33.98
C LEU A 6 3.54 -2.90 -32.64
N GLU A 7 2.82 -4.03 -32.57
CA GLU A 7 2.16 -4.53 -31.37
C GLU A 7 3.15 -4.79 -30.23
N LEU A 8 4.28 -5.44 -30.54
CA LEU A 8 5.34 -5.70 -29.56
C LEU A 8 5.90 -4.40 -28.96
N LYS A 9 6.22 -3.41 -29.80
CA LYS A 9 6.79 -2.12 -29.34
C LYS A 9 5.81 -1.32 -28.49
N LEU A 10 4.52 -1.35 -28.84
CA LEU A 10 3.48 -0.63 -28.13
C LEU A 10 3.23 -1.26 -26.75
N SER A 11 3.13 -2.58 -26.70
CA SER A 11 3.01 -3.36 -25.46
C SER A 11 4.23 -3.18 -24.54
N GLU A 12 5.44 -3.16 -25.10
CA GLU A 12 6.67 -2.86 -24.36
C GLU A 12 6.64 -1.45 -23.75
N GLY A 13 6.14 -0.46 -24.50
CA GLY A 13 5.97 0.91 -24.03
C GLY A 13 5.05 1.02 -22.83
N VAL A 14 3.89 0.35 -22.87
CA VAL A 14 2.94 0.28 -21.75
C VAL A 14 3.60 -0.36 -20.51
N LEU A 15 4.24 -1.52 -20.69
CA LEU A 15 4.92 -2.24 -19.61
C LEU A 15 6.03 -1.41 -18.94
N LYS A 16 6.65 -0.50 -19.68
CA LYS A 16 7.70 0.39 -19.15
C LYS A 16 7.16 1.54 -18.32
N GLU A 17 5.94 1.98 -18.57
CA GLU A 17 5.29 3.09 -17.86
C GLU A 17 4.49 2.62 -16.63
N THR A 18 3.95 1.40 -16.63
CA THR A 18 3.22 0.80 -15.51
C THR A 18 3.96 0.86 -14.16
N PRO A 19 5.24 0.48 -14.05
CA PRO A 19 5.97 0.52 -12.79
C PRO A 19 6.11 1.93 -12.21
N LYS A 20 6.21 2.96 -13.07
CA LYS A 20 6.29 4.34 -12.61
C LYS A 20 4.98 4.78 -11.97
N LEU A 21 3.85 4.40 -12.58
CA LEU A 21 2.50 4.66 -12.05
C LEU A 21 2.27 3.93 -10.71
N GLU A 22 2.84 2.73 -10.53
CA GLU A 22 2.65 1.91 -9.33
C GLU A 22 3.69 2.16 -8.21
N SER A 23 4.82 2.79 -8.51
CA SER A 23 5.93 2.98 -7.57
C SER A 23 5.51 3.66 -6.26
N GLY A 24 4.75 4.76 -6.35
CA GLY A 24 4.23 5.49 -5.18
C GLY A 24 3.16 4.71 -4.40
N LEU A 25 2.40 3.84 -5.09
CA LEU A 25 1.38 2.99 -4.46
C LEU A 25 2.02 1.90 -3.60
N THR A 26 3.14 1.34 -4.06
CA THR A 26 3.88 0.32 -3.32
C THR A 26 4.32 0.85 -1.96
N LEU A 27 4.80 2.09 -1.89
CA LEU A 27 5.18 2.73 -0.62
C LEU A 27 3.97 2.91 0.31
N LEU A 28 2.86 3.42 -0.21
CA LEU A 28 1.61 3.60 0.55
C LEU A 28 1.11 2.26 1.13
N LYS A 29 1.17 1.19 0.34
CA LYS A 29 0.81 -0.17 0.76
C LYS A 29 1.68 -0.66 1.91
N ILE A 30 3.00 -0.43 1.84
CA ILE A 30 3.94 -0.81 2.90
C ILE A 30 3.63 -0.03 4.19
N ILE A 31 3.44 1.28 4.11
CA ILE A 31 3.13 2.10 5.29
C ILE A 31 1.82 1.65 5.94
N ALA A 32 0.78 1.42 5.14
CA ALA A 32 -0.51 0.90 5.60
C ALA A 32 -0.38 -0.45 6.33
N ALA A 33 0.52 -1.32 5.86
CA ALA A 33 0.75 -2.63 6.47
C ALA A 33 1.63 -2.57 7.73
N VAL A 34 2.64 -1.70 7.75
CA VAL A 34 3.62 -1.60 8.84
C VAL A 34 3.09 -0.78 10.03
N ALA A 35 2.27 0.25 9.80
CA ALA A 35 1.77 1.12 10.87
C ALA A 35 1.01 0.37 12.00
N PRO A 36 0.10 -0.59 11.72
CA PRO A 36 -0.53 -1.40 12.77
C PRO A 36 0.46 -2.30 13.51
N LEU A 37 1.43 -2.87 12.79
CA LEU A 37 2.45 -3.75 13.38
C LEU A 37 3.34 -2.96 14.36
N MET A 38 3.67 -1.71 14.02
CA MET A 38 4.38 -0.80 14.92
C MET A 38 3.56 -0.47 16.18
N GLY A 39 2.25 -0.26 16.04
CA GLY A 39 1.36 -0.03 17.18
C GLY A 39 1.29 -1.23 18.13
N LEU A 40 1.17 -2.43 17.55
CA LEU A 40 1.20 -3.70 18.29
C LEU A 40 2.53 -3.92 19.01
N LEU A 41 3.65 -3.64 18.33
CA LEU A 41 4.99 -3.69 18.95
C LEU A 41 5.03 -2.79 20.19
N GLY A 42 4.52 -1.57 20.10
CA GLY A 42 4.41 -0.65 21.24
C GLY A 42 3.60 -1.22 22.40
N THR A 43 2.51 -1.93 22.12
CA THR A 43 1.69 -2.59 23.14
C THR A 43 2.46 -3.70 23.83
N VAL A 44 3.17 -4.54 23.07
CA VAL A 44 4.01 -5.61 23.62
C VAL A 44 5.10 -5.01 24.50
N THR A 45 5.81 -3.97 24.04
CA THR A 45 6.84 -3.29 24.83
C THR A 45 6.26 -2.67 26.12
N GLY A 46 5.11 -1.99 26.05
CA GLY A 46 4.46 -1.40 27.23
C GLY A 46 4.00 -2.45 28.25
N MET A 47 3.51 -3.59 27.79
CA MET A 47 3.17 -4.72 28.66
C MET A 47 4.39 -5.35 29.31
N ILE A 48 5.52 -5.48 28.60
CA ILE A 48 6.78 -5.97 29.18
C ILE A 48 7.24 -5.05 30.31
N ILE A 49 7.23 -3.74 30.10
CA ILE A 49 7.61 -2.75 31.12
C ILE A 49 6.67 -2.86 32.34
N THR A 50 5.37 -2.98 32.10
CA THR A 50 4.36 -3.12 33.16
C THR A 50 4.61 -4.39 33.98
N PHE A 51 4.86 -5.53 33.34
CA PHE A 51 5.16 -6.78 34.05
C PHE A 51 6.50 -6.74 34.79
N GLN A 52 7.53 -6.11 34.24
CA GLN A 52 8.80 -5.91 34.95
C GLN A 52 8.61 -5.07 36.21
N ALA A 53 7.80 -4.01 36.15
CA ALA A 53 7.48 -3.21 37.33
C ALA A 53 6.80 -4.06 38.42
N ILE A 54 5.89 -4.96 38.04
CA ILE A 54 5.24 -5.89 38.98
C ILE A 54 6.25 -6.85 39.61
N THR A 55 7.22 -7.36 38.84
CA THR A 55 8.22 -8.28 39.39
C THR A 55 9.17 -7.61 40.40
N ILE A 56 9.48 -6.33 40.20
CA ILE A 56 10.44 -5.59 41.03
C ILE A 56 9.76 -5.04 42.29
N PHE A 57 8.55 -4.50 42.15
CA PHE A 57 7.83 -3.82 43.23
C PHE A 57 6.67 -4.64 43.83
N GLY A 58 6.47 -5.89 43.40
CA GLY A 58 5.27 -6.68 43.69
C GLY A 58 4.06 -6.18 42.90
N ALA A 59 2.84 -6.60 43.26
CA ALA A 59 1.62 -6.10 42.61
C ALA A 59 1.47 -4.56 42.61
N GLY A 60 2.31 -3.82 43.34
CA GLY A 60 2.42 -2.36 43.25
C GLY A 60 1.12 -1.63 43.56
N ASP A 61 1.06 -0.34 43.18
CA ASP A 61 -0.19 0.42 43.14
C ASP A 61 -0.97 0.04 41.85
N PRO A 62 -2.20 -0.52 41.96
CA PRO A 62 -3.04 -0.85 40.81
C PRO A 62 -3.22 0.32 39.83
N LYS A 63 -3.14 1.56 40.32
CA LYS A 63 -3.28 2.76 39.51
C LYS A 63 -2.10 2.96 38.55
N ALA A 64 -0.88 2.66 39.01
CA ALA A 64 0.33 2.72 38.20
C ALA A 64 0.32 1.61 37.13
N MET A 65 -0.13 0.41 37.48
CA MET A 65 -0.31 -0.69 36.52
C MET A 65 -1.33 -0.35 35.44
N ALA A 66 -2.50 0.18 35.82
CA ALA A 66 -3.51 0.61 34.87
C ALA A 66 -2.98 1.68 33.90
N GLY A 67 -2.11 2.57 34.38
CA GLY A 67 -1.40 3.55 33.56
C GLY A 67 -0.49 2.91 32.50
N GLY A 68 0.32 1.92 32.89
CA GLY A 68 1.20 1.19 31.95
C GLY A 68 0.44 0.44 30.86
N ILE A 69 -0.64 -0.25 31.24
CA ILE A 69 -1.52 -0.96 30.29
C ILE A 69 -2.24 0.04 29.37
N SER A 70 -2.76 1.14 29.93
CA SER A 70 -3.40 2.18 29.13
C SER A 70 -2.44 2.80 28.11
N GLY A 71 -1.20 3.09 28.52
CA GLY A 71 -0.15 3.57 27.62
C GLY A 71 0.14 2.57 26.50
N ALA A 72 0.21 1.29 26.82
CA ALA A 72 0.39 0.22 25.84
C ALA A 72 -0.77 0.14 24.83
N LEU A 73 -2.01 0.40 25.24
CA LEU A 73 -3.16 0.41 24.33
C LEU A 73 -3.18 1.64 23.41
N ILE A 74 -2.73 2.80 23.91
CA ILE A 74 -2.67 4.04 23.11
C ILE A 74 -1.74 3.88 21.91
N THR A 75 -0.63 3.13 22.01
CA THR A 75 0.26 2.91 20.86
C THR A 75 -0.43 2.15 19.72
N THR A 76 -1.31 1.19 20.04
CA THR A 76 -2.12 0.49 19.03
C THR A 76 -3.10 1.45 18.37
N VAL A 77 -3.77 2.31 19.16
CA VAL A 77 -4.69 3.32 18.61
C VAL A 77 -3.95 4.26 17.64
N LEU A 78 -2.74 4.70 17.99
CA LEU A 78 -1.93 5.55 17.11
C LEU A 78 -1.52 4.83 15.81
N GLY A 79 -1.14 3.55 15.89
CA GLY A 79 -0.82 2.74 14.71
C GLY A 79 -2.02 2.59 13.76
N LEU A 80 -3.22 2.38 14.31
CA LEU A 80 -4.46 2.31 13.53
C LEU A 80 -4.88 3.67 12.96
N LEU A 81 -4.67 4.75 13.71
CA LEU A 81 -4.98 6.12 13.29
C LEU A 81 -4.16 6.53 12.06
N VAL A 82 -2.93 6.02 11.92
CA VAL A 82 -2.13 6.20 10.71
C VAL A 82 -2.55 5.22 9.61
N ALA A 83 -2.75 3.94 9.95
CA ALA A 83 -3.04 2.90 8.96
C ALA A 83 -4.35 3.11 8.20
N ILE A 84 -5.44 3.48 8.89
CA ILE A 84 -6.77 3.61 8.28
C ILE A 84 -6.78 4.67 7.17
N PRO A 85 -6.34 5.93 7.42
CA PRO A 85 -6.24 6.93 6.36
C PRO A 85 -5.31 6.51 5.22
N THR A 86 -4.17 5.87 5.52
CA THR A 86 -3.23 5.43 4.48
C THR A 86 -3.84 4.35 3.58
N VAL A 87 -4.59 3.39 4.13
CA VAL A 87 -5.31 2.36 3.33
C VAL A 87 -6.36 2.98 2.42
N LEU A 88 -7.13 3.95 2.92
CA LEU A 88 -8.13 4.66 2.12
C LEU A 88 -7.48 5.42 0.97
N LEU A 89 -6.39 6.15 1.26
CA LEU A 89 -5.67 6.91 0.26
C LEU A 89 -5.01 6.00 -0.78
N HIS A 90 -4.39 4.88 -0.34
CA HIS A 90 -3.87 3.85 -1.24
C HIS A 90 -4.95 3.32 -2.18
N THR A 91 -6.13 2.98 -1.66
CA THR A 91 -7.25 2.46 -2.47
C THR A 91 -7.68 3.45 -3.56
N VAL A 92 -7.80 4.73 -3.21
CA VAL A 92 -8.22 5.79 -4.15
C VAL A 92 -7.16 6.04 -5.22
N VAL A 93 -5.88 6.16 -4.84
CA VAL A 93 -4.80 6.42 -5.82
C VAL A 93 -4.54 5.18 -6.68
N ASN A 94 -4.62 3.97 -6.11
CA ASN A 94 -4.49 2.72 -6.86
C ASN A 94 -5.61 2.58 -7.90
N GLY A 95 -6.86 2.87 -7.53
CA GLY A 95 -7.96 2.88 -8.49
C GLY A 95 -7.73 3.85 -9.65
N ARG A 96 -7.11 5.02 -9.39
CA ARG A 96 -6.73 5.97 -10.45
C ARG A 96 -5.60 5.44 -11.33
N ALA A 97 -4.56 4.83 -10.76
CA ALA A 97 -3.45 4.27 -11.53
C ALA A 97 -3.93 3.14 -12.45
N GLN A 98 -4.74 2.21 -11.93
CA GLN A 98 -5.33 1.12 -12.71
C GLN A 98 -6.21 1.65 -13.85
N ARG A 99 -6.96 2.73 -13.62
CA ARG A 99 -7.75 3.38 -14.69
C ARG A 99 -6.86 3.93 -15.80
N ILE A 100 -5.72 4.53 -15.46
CA ILE A 100 -4.77 5.06 -16.46
C ILE A 100 -4.15 3.93 -17.26
N ILE A 101 -3.71 2.85 -16.59
CA ILE A 101 -3.16 1.66 -17.25
C ILE A 101 -4.18 1.06 -18.22
N HIS A 102 -5.43 0.92 -17.77
CA HIS A 102 -6.51 0.38 -18.60
C HIS A 102 -6.78 1.23 -19.85
N ILE A 103 -6.78 2.57 -19.74
CA ILE A 103 -6.91 3.46 -20.90
C ILE A 103 -5.71 3.27 -21.84
N LEU A 104 -4.49 3.13 -21.30
CA LEU A 104 -3.29 2.94 -22.11
C LEU A 104 -3.35 1.63 -22.92
N ASP A 105 -3.85 0.55 -22.30
CA ASP A 105 -4.08 -0.74 -22.97
C ASP A 105 -5.16 -0.62 -24.05
N GLU A 106 -6.32 -0.01 -23.76
CA GLU A 106 -7.40 0.18 -24.74
C GLU A 106 -6.94 0.99 -25.96
N GLN A 107 -6.21 2.09 -25.74
CA GLN A 107 -5.66 2.90 -26.83
C GLN A 107 -4.62 2.13 -27.66
N THR A 108 -3.79 1.33 -26.99
CA THR A 108 -2.80 0.47 -27.63
C THR A 108 -3.47 -0.53 -28.56
N THR A 109 -4.47 -1.26 -28.07
CA THR A 109 -5.24 -2.22 -28.87
C THR A 109 -6.00 -1.54 -30.01
N GLY A 110 -6.60 -0.38 -29.76
CA GLY A 110 -7.32 0.39 -30.79
C GLY A 110 -6.43 0.82 -31.96
N MET A 111 -5.23 1.34 -31.68
CA MET A 111 -4.28 1.73 -32.72
C MET A 111 -3.77 0.54 -33.55
N ILE A 112 -3.58 -0.62 -32.91
CA ILE A 112 -3.17 -1.85 -33.62
C ILE A 112 -4.30 -2.32 -34.55
N ALA A 113 -5.55 -2.28 -34.09
CA ALA A 113 -6.71 -2.64 -34.92
C ALA A 113 -6.83 -1.73 -36.16
N GLU A 114 -6.72 -0.42 -35.99
CA GLU A 114 -6.79 0.55 -37.08
C GLU A 114 -5.65 0.35 -38.10
N HIS A 115 -4.42 0.11 -37.63
CA HIS A 115 -3.29 -0.18 -38.51
C HIS A 115 -3.42 -1.53 -39.25
N THR A 116 -4.01 -2.54 -38.62
CA THR A 116 -4.26 -3.84 -39.24
C THR A 116 -5.29 -3.71 -40.34
N GLU A 117 -6.39 -2.98 -40.11
CA GLU A 117 -7.43 -2.74 -41.10
C GLU A 117 -6.93 -1.90 -42.28
N ALA A 118 -6.07 -0.91 -42.03
CA ALA A 118 -5.47 -0.09 -43.08
C ALA A 118 -4.54 -0.91 -44.00
N ASN A 119 -3.73 -1.81 -43.43
CA ASN A 119 -2.85 -2.71 -44.20
C ASN A 119 -3.63 -3.78 -44.98
N LEU A 120 -4.80 -4.20 -44.52
CA LEU A 120 -5.68 -5.15 -45.25
C LEU A 120 -6.39 -4.51 -46.44
N ARG A 121 -6.51 -3.17 -46.46
CA ARG A 121 -7.19 -2.40 -47.51
C ARG A 121 -6.26 -1.85 -48.60
N SER A 122 -4.94 -1.93 -48.44
CA SER A 122 -3.91 -1.50 -49.41
C SER A 122 -3.36 -2.68 -50.20
#